data_AF-A0A1Q6UZR0-F1
#
_entry.id   AF-A0A1Q6UZR0-F1
#
_cell.length_a   1.000
_cell.length_b   1.000
_cell.length_c   1.000
_cell.angle_alpha   90.00
_cell.angle_beta   90.00
_cell.angle_gamma   90.00
#
_symmetry.space_group_name_H-M   'P 1'
#
loop_
_entity.id
_entity.type
_entity.pdbx_description
1 polymer ?
#
loop_
_entity_poly.entity_id
_entity_poly.type
_entity_poly.pdbx_seq_one_letter_code
_entity_poly.pdbx_strand_id
1 'polypeptide(L)'
;MDQHKIVFSNFNGGGFGDNARYIAEECIRRKIPYKLYWVCSNPALPFPKELNLVPPNTAAFVYHMATAGCWVDTTRKLYYFKKKKNQTVLKKNYR
;
A
#
# COMPACT_ATOMS: atom_id res chain seq x y z
N MET A 1 15.79 -0.75 -3.54
CA MET A 1 14.66 -0.86 -2.60
C MET A 1 14.72 0.34 -1.67
N ASP A 2 13.59 0.97 -1.40
CA ASP A 2 13.44 2.01 -0.40
C ASP A 2 12.79 1.37 0.84
N GLN A 3 13.62 1.12 1.87
CA GLN A 3 13.17 0.48 3.11
C GLN A 3 12.24 1.39 3.93
N HIS A 4 12.24 2.70 3.66
CA HIS A 4 11.38 3.67 4.33
C HIS A 4 10.09 3.92 3.55
N LYS A 5 9.70 2.99 2.67
CA LYS A 5 8.48 3.09 1.86
C LYS A 5 7.49 1.99 2.22
N ILE A 6 6.26 2.39 2.53
CA ILE A 6 5.11 1.49 2.75
C ILE A 6 4.09 1.75 1.65
N VAL A 7 3.66 0.68 0.97
CA VAL A 7 2.57 0.75 -0.01
C VAL A 7 1.36 0.00 0.53
N PHE A 8 0.24 0.71 0.61
CA PHE A 8 -1.07 0.22 0.98
C PHE A 8 -1.91 -0.04 -0.27
N SER A 9 -2.65 -1.12 -0.29
CA SER A 9 -3.61 -1.45 -1.34
C SER A 9 -4.87 -2.03 -0.74
N ASN A 10 -6.01 -1.55 -1.23
CA ASN A 10 -7.33 -2.09 -0.93
C ASN A 10 -8.04 -2.35 -2.27
N PHE A 11 -8.49 -3.59 -2.53
CA PHE A 11 -9.19 -3.99 -3.76
C PHE A 11 -8.64 -3.35 -5.06
N ASN A 12 -7.32 -3.45 -5.30
CA ASN A 12 -6.65 -2.90 -6.48
C ASN A 12 -6.91 -1.39 -6.75
N GLY A 13 -7.08 -0.58 -5.71
CA GLY A 13 -7.34 0.85 -5.86
C GLY A 13 -8.70 1.33 -5.36
N GLY A 14 -9.47 0.48 -4.70
CA GLY A 14 -10.68 0.88 -4.00
C GLY A 14 -10.43 2.02 -2.99
N GLY A 15 -11.52 2.64 -2.55
CA GLY A 15 -11.47 3.78 -1.63
C GLY A 15 -10.72 3.51 -0.31
N PHE A 16 -10.56 4.57 0.48
CA PHE A 16 -9.86 4.54 1.75
C PHE A 16 -10.64 3.77 2.84
N GLY A 17 -10.39 2.47 2.95
CA GLY A 17 -11.15 1.57 3.83
C GLY A 17 -10.44 0.26 4.14
N ASP A 18 -11.20 -0.64 4.78
CA ASP A 18 -10.75 -1.97 5.24
C ASP A 18 -9.57 -1.88 6.25
N ASN A 19 -8.93 -2.99 6.59
CA ASN A 19 -7.88 -3.07 7.59
C ASN A 19 -6.64 -2.25 7.22
N ALA A 20 -6.38 -2.07 5.92
CA ALA A 20 -5.28 -1.24 5.41
C ALA A 20 -5.44 0.23 5.84
N ARG A 21 -6.68 0.74 5.93
CA ARG A 21 -6.97 2.09 6.41
C ARG A 21 -6.47 2.30 7.83
N TYR A 22 -6.82 1.42 8.75
CA TYR A 22 -6.44 1.57 10.16
C TYR A 22 -4.92 1.55 10.35
N ILE A 23 -4.21 0.72 9.58
CA ILE A 23 -2.75 0.69 9.61
C ILE A 23 -2.19 2.01 9.06
N ALA A 24 -2.71 2.53 7.96
CA ALA A 24 -2.28 3.80 7.39
C ALA A 24 -2.56 4.98 8.35
N GLU A 25 -3.73 5.03 8.98
CA GLU A 25 -4.09 6.02 9.99
C GLU A 25 -3.14 5.96 11.19
N GLU A 26 -2.80 4.76 11.66
CA GLU A 26 -1.88 4.61 12.79
C GLU A 26 -0.44 5.01 12.43
N CYS A 27 0.01 4.72 11.20
CA CYS A 27 1.28 5.21 10.68
C CYS A 27 1.33 6.75 10.65
N ILE A 28 0.26 7.38 10.18
CA ILE A 28 0.12 8.84 10.13
C ILE A 28 0.09 9.42 11.55
N ARG A 29 -0.74 8.86 12.44
CA ARG A 29 -0.92 9.31 13.81
C ARG A 29 0.39 9.26 14.61
N ARG A 30 1.17 8.18 14.44
CA ARG A 30 2.49 8.02 15.07
C ARG A 30 3.59 8.82 14.38
N LYS A 31 3.31 9.43 13.22
CA LYS A 31 4.28 10.15 12.39
C LYS A 31 5.55 9.32 12.15
N ILE A 32 5.37 8.05 11.82
CA ILE A 32 6.51 7.17 11.57
C ILE A 32 7.36 7.75 10.43
N PRO A 33 8.69 7.57 10.45
CA PRO A 33 9.59 8.13 9.44
C PRO A 33 9.57 7.31 8.13
N TYR A 34 8.37 7.12 7.56
CA TYR A 34 8.13 6.37 6.34
C TYR A 34 7.31 7.18 5.35
N LYS A 35 7.60 6.99 4.06
CA LYS A 35 6.77 7.47 2.96
C LYS A 35 5.61 6.51 2.77
N LEU A 36 4.40 7.04 2.89
CA LEU A 36 3.17 6.28 2.80
C LEU A 36 2.58 6.46 1.40
N TYR A 37 2.35 5.35 0.70
CA TYR A 37 1.74 5.31 -0.63
C TYR A 37 0.46 4.50 -0.61
N TRP A 38 -0.59 4.98 -1.26
CA TRP A 38 -1.87 4.27 -1.35
C TRP A 38 -2.24 4.03 -2.81
N VAL A 39 -2.49 2.78 -3.17
CA VAL A 39 -2.98 2.44 -4.51
C VAL A 39 -4.43 2.91 -4.62
N CYS A 40 -4.73 3.78 -5.59
CA CYS A 40 -6.01 4.49 -5.70
C CYS A 40 -6.46 4.57 -7.17
N SER A 41 -7.64 4.03 -7.50
CA SER A 41 -8.22 4.12 -8.84
C SER A 41 -9.06 5.38 -9.06
N ASN A 42 -9.60 5.97 -7.99
CA ASN A 42 -10.39 7.20 -8.03
C ASN A 42 -9.87 8.23 -7.01
N PRO A 43 -9.04 9.21 -7.44
CA PRO A 43 -8.46 10.21 -6.54
C PRO A 43 -9.47 11.27 -6.07
N ALA A 44 -10.70 11.28 -6.60
CA ALA A 44 -11.76 12.18 -6.12
C ALA A 44 -12.33 11.76 -4.75
N LEU A 45 -12.05 10.54 -4.30
CA LEU A 45 -12.43 10.08 -2.97
C LEU A 45 -11.57 10.75 -1.89
N PRO A 46 -12.09 10.88 -0.65
CA PRO A 46 -11.33 11.49 0.44
C PRO A 46 -10.17 10.58 0.87
N PHE A 47 -8.96 11.12 0.84
CA PHE A 47 -7.75 10.50 1.38
C PHE A 47 -7.01 11.46 2.32
N PRO A 48 -6.32 10.97 3.35
CA PRO A 48 -5.39 11.77 4.13
C PRO A 48 -4.30 12.36 3.23
N LYS A 49 -3.97 13.65 3.45
CA LYS A 49 -2.95 14.39 2.67
C LYS A 49 -1.53 13.82 2.83
N GLU A 50 -1.30 13.05 3.88
CA GLU A 50 -0.03 12.38 4.18
C GLU A 50 0.21 11.17 3.26
N LEU A 51 -0.81 10.70 2.53
CA LEU A 51 -0.70 9.60 1.59
C LEU A 51 -0.35 10.09 0.18
N ASN A 52 0.61 9.43 -0.42
CA ASN A 52 0.93 9.60 -1.84
C ASN A 52 0.08 8.63 -2.66
N LEU A 53 -0.86 9.15 -3.45
CA LEU A 53 -1.76 8.32 -4.25
C LEU A 53 -1.05 7.79 -5.50
N VAL A 54 -1.23 6.49 -5.77
CA VAL A 54 -0.63 5.81 -6.93
C VAL A 54 -1.72 5.11 -7.74
N PRO A 55 -1.94 5.47 -9.02
CA PRO A 55 -2.95 4.82 -9.85
C PRO A 55 -2.54 3.37 -10.18
N PRO A 56 -3.43 2.38 -10.05
CA PRO A 56 -3.15 0.98 -10.36
C PRO A 56 -2.84 0.80 -11.86
N ASN A 57 -2.20 -0.31 -12.22
CA ASN A 57 -1.88 -0.68 -13.62
C ASN A 57 -1.02 0.34 -14.39
N THR A 58 -0.29 1.20 -13.68
CA THR A 58 0.67 2.14 -14.28
C THR A 58 2.12 1.73 -14.02
N ALA A 59 3.06 2.30 -14.78
CA ALA A 59 4.49 2.14 -14.49
C ALA A 59 4.84 2.64 -13.08
N ALA A 60 4.19 3.71 -12.61
CA ALA A 60 4.35 4.22 -11.26
C ALA A 60 3.92 3.18 -10.22
N PHE A 61 2.77 2.52 -10.41
CA PHE A 61 2.35 1.41 -9.55
C PHE A 61 3.40 0.31 -9.50
N VAL A 62 3.85 -0.20 -10.66
CA VAL A 62 4.86 -1.26 -10.72
C VAL A 62 6.15 -0.83 -9.99
N TYR A 63 6.59 0.42 -10.20
CA TYR A 63 7.76 0.99 -9.54
C TYR A 63 7.61 1.06 -8.01
N HIS A 64 6.51 1.62 -7.50
CA HIS A 64 6.29 1.77 -6.07
C HIS A 64 6.14 0.41 -5.38
N MET A 65 5.42 -0.53 -6.01
CA MET A 65 5.35 -1.90 -5.52
C MET A 65 6.74 -2.53 -5.49
N ALA A 66 7.45 -2.58 -6.63
CA ALA A 66 8.75 -3.26 -6.73
C ALA A 66 9.84 -2.69 -5.82
N THR A 67 9.77 -1.40 -5.48
CA THR A 67 10.79 -0.72 -4.68
C THR A 67 10.47 -0.63 -3.20
N ALA A 68 9.22 -0.80 -2.77
CA ALA A 68 8.85 -0.65 -1.37
C ALA A 68 9.46 -1.73 -0.46
N GLY A 69 9.83 -1.32 0.76
CA GLY A 69 10.31 -2.21 1.82
C GLY A 69 9.17 -3.02 2.46
N CYS A 70 7.98 -2.43 2.57
CA CYS A 70 6.80 -3.06 3.17
C CYS A 70 5.55 -2.87 2.31
N TRP A 71 4.72 -3.92 2.21
CA TRP A 71 3.40 -3.89 1.58
C TRP A 71 2.32 -4.26 2.60
N VAL A 72 1.22 -3.53 2.56
CA VAL A 72 0.00 -3.80 3.33
C VAL A 72 -1.15 -3.96 2.33
N ASP A 73 -1.71 -5.16 2.25
CA ASP A 73 -2.79 -5.49 1.31
C ASP A 73 -3.91 -6.23 2.06
N THR A 74 -5.15 -5.79 1.86
CA THR A 74 -6.34 -6.43 2.45
C THR A 74 -6.87 -7.59 1.59
N THR A 75 -6.43 -7.69 0.33
CA THR A 75 -6.91 -8.69 -0.63
C THR A 75 -5.82 -9.69 -1.03
N ARG A 76 -6.23 -10.88 -1.51
CA ARG A 76 -5.30 -11.84 -2.11
C ARG A 76 -4.71 -11.20 -3.38
N LYS A 77 -3.39 -10.98 -3.41
CA LYS A 77 -2.66 -10.56 -4.61
C LYS A 77 -2.97 -11.48 -5.80
N LEU A 78 -3.21 -10.88 -6.96
CA LEU A 78 -3.02 -11.52 -8.26
C LEU A 78 -1.54 -11.98 -8.38
N TYR A 79 -1.36 -13.20 -8.85
CA TYR A 79 -0.12 -14.02 -8.86
C TYR A 79 1.12 -13.43 -9.58
N TYR A 80 1.10 -12.18 -10.01
CA TYR A 80 2.11 -11.60 -10.92
C TYR A 80 3.38 -11.06 -10.26
N PHE A 81 3.45 -10.99 -8.93
CA PHE A 81 4.61 -10.41 -8.23
C PHE A 81 5.44 -11.46 -7.49
N LYS A 82 6.66 -11.73 -7.98
CA LYS A 82 7.66 -12.57 -7.31
C LYS A 82 8.34 -11.78 -6.18
N LYS A 83 8.17 -12.23 -4.93
CA LYS A 83 8.75 -11.63 -3.71
C LYS A 83 10.28 -11.65 -3.75
N LYS A 84 10.94 -10.56 -3.32
CA LYS A 84 12.40 -10.54 -3.04
C LYS A 84 12.68 -10.84 -1.56
N LYS A 85 13.85 -11.39 -1.21
CA LYS A 85 14.18 -11.88 0.14
C LYS A 85 13.96 -10.85 1.28
N ASN A 86 14.09 -9.53 1.00
CA ASN A 86 14.08 -8.47 2.02
C ASN A 86 12.76 -7.69 2.14
N GLN A 87 11.63 -8.25 1.68
CA GLN A 87 10.30 -7.65 1.83
C GLN A 87 9.46 -8.41 2.87
N THR A 88 8.88 -7.67 3.80
CA THR A 88 7.93 -8.16 4.82
C THR A 88 6.50 -7.88 4.36
N VAL A 89 5.63 -8.89 4.43
CA VAL A 89 4.22 -8.80 4.05
C VAL A 89 3.38 -9.15 5.28
N LEU A 90 2.49 -8.24 5.68
CA LEU A 90 1.44 -8.54 6.66
C LEU A 90 0.18 -8.97 5.90
N LYS A 91 -0.24 -10.22 6.09
CA LYS A 91 -1.45 -10.80 5.49
C LYS A 91 -2.28 -11.47 6.59
N LYS A 92 -3.58 -11.20 6.64
CA LYS A 92 -4.53 -11.96 7.48
C LYS A 92 -5.14 -13.09 6.64
N ASN A 93 -5.01 -14.34 7.08
CA ASN A 93 -5.75 -15.47 6.51
C ASN A 93 -7.07 -15.59 7.26
N TYR A 94 -8.19 -15.48 6.56
CA TYR A 94 -9.47 -15.98 7.08
C TYR A 94 -9.46 -17.50 6.87
N ARG A 95 -9.57 -18.26 7.97
CA ARG A 95 -9.99 -19.67 7.93
C ARG A 95 -11.51 -19.69 7.95
#